data_AF-A0A452Y8J3-F1
#
_entry.id   AF-A0A452Y8J3-F1
#
_cell.length_a   1.000
_cell.length_b   1.000
_cell.length_c   1.000
_cell.angle_alpha   90.00
_cell.angle_beta   90.00
_cell.angle_gamma   90.00
#
_symmetry.space_group_name_H-M   'P 1'
#
loop_
_entity.id
_entity.type
_entity.pdbx_description
1 polymer ?
#
loop_
_entity_poly.entity_id
_entity_poly.type
_entity_poly.pdbx_seq_one_letter_code
_entity_poly.pdbx_strand_id
1 'polypeptide(L)'
;VPHKLATALELILKFEKAREDQTLTTHEVWLHKTLKLSYLGFASLDRTIARQRALIASLKYGDANTSFFHRQCSYRRQKNCIHSLVIDGHTISDQAEVAKAAFMHFDRLIGTTTDRECTF
;
A
#
# COMPACT_ATOMS: atom_id res chain seq x y z
N VAL A 1 13.29 -19.21 11.63
CA VAL A 1 13.19 -18.58 10.30
C VAL A 1 13.76 -17.16 10.30
N PRO A 2 13.30 -16.21 11.15
CA PRO A 2 13.79 -14.82 11.08
C PRO A 2 15.29 -14.67 11.39
N HIS A 3 15.82 -15.43 12.37
CA HIS A 3 17.26 -15.41 12.67
C HIS A 3 18.11 -15.87 11.48
N LYS A 4 17.68 -16.90 10.73
CA LYS A 4 18.44 -17.42 9.57
C LYS A 4 18.46 -16.42 8.42
N LEU A 5 17.35 -15.71 8.20
CA LEU A 5 17.26 -14.63 7.21
C LEU A 5 18.19 -13.48 7.56
N ALA A 6 18.17 -13.03 8.82
CA ALA A 6 19.04 -11.96 9.29
C ALA A 6 20.52 -12.32 9.13
N THR A 7 20.92 -13.52 9.56
CA THR A 7 22.31 -13.98 9.42
C THR A 7 22.72 -14.12 7.95
N ALA A 8 21.85 -14.66 7.09
CA ALA A 8 22.15 -14.78 5.66
C ALA A 8 22.31 -13.40 4.99
N LEU A 9 21.44 -12.44 5.31
CA LEU A 9 21.56 -11.06 4.84
C LEU A 9 22.86 -10.40 5.31
N GLU A 10 23.17 -10.53 6.59
CA GLU A 10 24.39 -9.95 7.15
C GLU A 10 25.65 -10.49 6.44
N LEU A 11 25.71 -11.80 6.19
CA LEU A 11 26.82 -12.41 5.46
C LEU A 11 26.87 -11.97 4.00
N ILE A 12 25.73 -11.89 3.31
CA ILE A 12 25.65 -11.38 1.93
C ILE A 12 26.18 -9.93 1.88
N LEU A 13 25.75 -9.07 2.79
CA LEU A 13 26.21 -7.68 2.86
C LEU A 13 27.71 -7.58 3.11
N LYS A 14 28.26 -8.42 4.00
CA LYS A 14 29.71 -8.48 4.23
C LYS A 14 30.48 -8.91 2.97
N PHE A 15 29.97 -9.88 2.22
CA PHE A 15 30.58 -10.30 0.95
C PHE A 15 30.48 -9.23 -0.15
N GLU A 16 29.35 -8.52 -0.23
CA GLU A 16 29.17 -7.43 -1.18
C GLU A 16 30.13 -6.27 -0.90
N LYS A 17 30.26 -5.89 0.37
CA LYS A 17 31.24 -4.89 0.80
C LYS A 17 32.67 -5.34 0.52
N ALA A 18 33.03 -6.57 0.90
CA ALA A 18 34.37 -7.09 0.64
C ALA A 18 34.72 -7.13 -0.85
N ARG A 19 33.74 -7.28 -1.74
CA ARG A 19 33.94 -7.23 -3.19
C ARG A 19 34.27 -5.84 -3.72
N GLU A 20 33.88 -4.78 -3.02
CA GLU A 20 34.23 -3.39 -3.36
C GLU A 20 35.69 -3.10 -3.03
N ASP A 21 36.20 -3.69 -1.94
CA ASP A 21 37.56 -3.47 -1.45
C ASP A 21 38.59 -4.45 -2.06
N GLN A 22 38.19 -5.68 -2.39
CA GLN A 22 39.09 -6.74 -2.86
C GLN A 22 38.42 -7.77 -3.80
N THR A 23 39.22 -8.48 -4.60
CA THR A 23 38.74 -9.59 -5.42
C THR A 23 38.46 -10.82 -4.55
N LEU A 24 37.22 -11.30 -4.54
CA LEU A 24 36.82 -12.53 -3.85
C LEU A 24 37.43 -13.77 -4.50
N THR A 25 37.84 -14.73 -3.69
CA THR A 25 38.29 -16.05 -4.13
C THR A 25 37.15 -16.87 -4.72
N THR A 26 37.46 -17.88 -5.54
CA THR A 26 36.46 -18.76 -6.17
C THR A 26 35.51 -19.41 -5.15
N HIS A 27 36.04 -19.81 -3.99
CA HIS A 27 35.24 -20.42 -2.92
C HIS A 27 34.30 -19.40 -2.27
N GLU A 28 34.75 -18.16 -2.02
CA GLU A 28 33.89 -17.09 -1.48
C GLU A 28 32.79 -16.69 -2.46
N VAL A 29 33.10 -16.63 -3.75
CA VAL A 29 32.09 -16.39 -4.80
C VAL A 29 31.04 -17.50 -4.80
N TRP A 30 31.45 -18.75 -4.68
CA TRP A 30 30.52 -19.88 -4.58
C TRP A 30 29.65 -19.78 -3.32
N LEU A 31 30.25 -19.52 -2.16
CA LEU A 31 29.54 -19.37 -0.90
C LEU A 31 28.52 -18.22 -0.94
N HIS A 32 28.91 -17.07 -1.49
CA HIS A 32 28.02 -15.91 -1.66
C HIS A 32 26.81 -16.23 -2.54
N LYS A 33 27.01 -16.95 -3.66
CA LYS A 33 25.90 -17.43 -4.50
C LYS A 33 24.97 -18.38 -3.75
N THR A 34 25.53 -19.33 -3.01
CA THR A 34 24.77 -20.30 -2.20
C THR A 34 23.96 -19.60 -1.10
N LEU A 35 24.54 -18.61 -0.42
CA LEU A 35 23.84 -17.81 0.60
C LEU A 35 22.68 -17.02 -0.01
N LYS A 36 22.87 -16.40 -1.18
CA LYS A 36 21.78 -15.70 -1.89
C LYS A 36 20.62 -16.64 -2.24
N LEU A 37 20.93 -17.83 -2.76
CA LEU A 37 19.90 -18.82 -3.07
C LEU A 37 19.15 -19.28 -1.82
N SER A 38 19.88 -19.57 -0.74
CA SER A 38 19.30 -19.97 0.55
C SER A 38 18.41 -18.88 1.15
N TYR A 39 18.85 -17.61 1.08
CA TYR A 39 18.08 -16.46 1.52
C TYR A 39 16.74 -16.35 0.77
N LEU A 40 16.74 -16.48 -0.56
CA LEU A 40 15.50 -16.47 -1.36
C LEU A 40 14.55 -17.61 -0.95
N GLY A 41 15.09 -18.81 -0.72
CA GLY A 41 14.31 -19.95 -0.22
C GLY A 41 13.66 -19.67 1.14
N PHE A 42 14.43 -19.14 2.09
CA PHE A 42 13.89 -18.77 3.41
C PHE A 42 12.89 -17.63 3.33
N ALA A 43 13.09 -16.63 2.47
CA ALA A 43 12.19 -15.49 2.32
C ALA A 43 10.84 -15.92 1.71
N SER A 44 10.88 -16.84 0.74
CA SER A 44 9.68 -17.47 0.18
C SER A 44 8.91 -18.26 1.23
N LEU A 45 9.61 -19.02 2.06
CA LEU A 45 9.00 -19.77 3.16
C LEU A 45 8.38 -18.83 4.21
N ASP A 46 9.09 -17.77 4.62
CA ASP A 46 8.60 -16.80 5.60
C ASP A 46 7.34 -16.08 5.10
N ARG A 47 7.31 -15.69 3.83
CA ARG A 47 6.11 -15.15 3.16
C ARG A 47 4.94 -16.14 3.17
N THR A 48 5.22 -17.43 2.92
CA THR A 48 4.20 -18.48 2.94
C THR A 48 3.64 -18.68 4.35
N ILE A 49 4.52 -18.72 5.36
CA ILE A 49 4.13 -18.80 6.78
C ILE A 49 3.28 -17.58 7.18
N ALA A 50 3.68 -16.37 6.79
CA ALA A 50 2.94 -15.15 7.07
C ALA A 50 1.53 -15.19 6.43
N ARG A 51 1.43 -15.64 5.17
CA ARG A 51 0.14 -15.81 4.48
C ARG A 51 -0.74 -16.84 5.18
N GLN A 52 -0.18 -17.99 5.55
CA GLN A 52 -0.92 -19.02 6.28
C GLN A 52 -1.41 -18.50 7.64
N ARG A 53 -0.57 -17.78 8.39
CA ARG A 53 -0.96 -17.14 9.65
C ARG A 53 -2.10 -16.13 9.45
N ALA A 54 -2.03 -15.31 8.41
CA ALA A 54 -3.09 -14.36 8.07
C ALA A 54 -4.40 -15.08 7.70
N LEU A 55 -4.34 -16.17 6.93
CA LEU A 55 -5.51 -16.98 6.60
C LEU A 55 -6.11 -17.66 7.84
N ILE A 56 -5.28 -18.26 8.69
CA ILE A 56 -5.74 -18.86 9.95
C ILE A 56 -6.37 -17.80 10.85
N ALA A 57 -5.76 -16.63 10.97
CA ALA A 57 -6.35 -15.51 11.71
C ALA A 57 -7.69 -15.10 11.10
N SER A 58 -7.77 -14.97 9.77
CA SER A 58 -9.02 -14.66 9.08
C SER A 58 -10.11 -15.72 9.31
N LEU A 59 -9.77 -17.01 9.32
CA LEU A 59 -10.71 -18.09 9.59
C LEU A 59 -11.14 -18.11 11.06
N LYS A 60 -10.18 -17.91 11.98
CA LYS A 60 -10.40 -17.93 13.43
C LYS A 60 -11.25 -16.76 13.90
N TYR A 61 -10.96 -15.56 13.39
CA TYR A 61 -11.65 -14.33 13.78
C TYR A 61 -12.83 -14.00 12.85
N GLY A 62 -12.98 -14.72 11.73
CA GLY A 62 -14.11 -14.59 10.82
C GLY A 62 -14.48 -13.15 10.49
N ASP A 63 -15.77 -12.87 10.48
CA ASP A 63 -16.37 -11.56 10.23
C ASP A 63 -16.13 -10.53 11.38
N ALA A 64 -15.49 -10.93 12.48
CA ALA A 64 -15.20 -10.01 13.59
C ALA A 64 -14.16 -8.95 13.16
N ASN A 65 -13.22 -9.29 12.27
CA ASN A 65 -12.25 -8.31 11.78
C ASN A 65 -12.84 -7.37 10.71
N THR A 66 -13.76 -7.87 9.87
CA THR A 66 -14.54 -7.06 8.91
C THR A 66 -15.53 -6.14 9.60
N SER A 67 -16.12 -6.53 10.74
CA SER A 67 -17.02 -5.64 11.50
C SER A 67 -16.36 -4.31 11.87
N PHE A 68 -15.06 -4.33 12.23
CA PHE A 68 -14.27 -3.13 12.49
C PHE A 68 -14.07 -2.30 11.21
N PHE A 69 -13.69 -2.93 10.09
CA PHE A 69 -13.53 -2.23 8.81
C PHE A 69 -14.84 -1.65 8.29
N HIS A 70 -15.94 -2.39 8.38
CA HIS A 70 -17.27 -1.93 8.03
C HIS A 70 -17.70 -0.77 8.93
N ARG A 71 -17.42 -0.84 10.24
CA ARG A 71 -17.69 0.25 11.18
C ARG A 71 -16.87 1.50 10.85
N GLN A 72 -15.60 1.34 10.50
CA GLN A 72 -14.73 2.44 10.07
C GLN A 72 -15.22 3.05 8.76
N CYS A 73 -15.60 2.23 7.78
CA CYS A 73 -16.19 2.69 6.52
C CYS A 73 -17.50 3.45 6.76
N SER A 74 -18.40 2.94 7.60
CA SER A 74 -19.64 3.62 7.97
C SER A 74 -19.38 4.94 8.70
N TYR A 75 -18.44 4.96 9.64
CA TYR A 75 -18.02 6.19 10.32
C TYR A 75 -17.47 7.22 9.33
N ARG A 76 -16.59 6.82 8.40
CA ARG A 76 -16.06 7.73 7.38
C ARG A 76 -17.15 8.20 6.41
N ARG A 77 -18.09 7.34 6.02
CA ARG A 77 -19.27 7.75 5.21
C ARG A 77 -20.10 8.79 5.93
N GLN A 78 -20.35 8.62 7.23
CA GLN A 78 -21.09 9.59 8.03
C GLN A 78 -20.32 10.91 8.17
N LYS A 79 -19.04 10.85 8.52
CA LYS A 79 -18.19 12.04 8.71
C LYS A 79 -17.97 12.83 7.43
N ASN A 80 -17.85 12.14 6.29
CA ASN A 80 -17.62 12.75 4.99
C ASN A 80 -18.92 13.11 4.27
N CYS A 81 -20.09 12.91 4.89
CA CYS A 81 -21.36 13.31 4.30
C CYS A 81 -21.43 14.84 4.24
N ILE A 82 -21.68 15.38 3.05
CA ILE A 82 -21.85 16.83 2.85
C ILE A 82 -23.32 17.15 3.14
N HIS A 83 -23.59 17.66 4.33
CA HIS A 83 -24.96 17.95 4.77
C HIS A 83 -25.57 19.19 4.11
N SER A 84 -24.74 20.16 3.73
CA SER A 84 -25.19 21.36 3.04
C SER A 84 -24.05 21.97 2.22
N LEU A 85 -24.41 22.76 1.21
CA LEU A 85 -23.51 23.55 0.39
C LEU A 85 -24.02 24.99 0.32
N VAL A 86 -23.10 25.94 0.15
CA VAL A 86 -23.43 27.35 -0.09
C VAL A 86 -23.12 27.68 -1.54
N ILE A 87 -24.10 28.22 -2.25
CA ILE A 87 -24.01 28.60 -3.67
C ILE A 87 -24.59 29.99 -3.80
N ASP A 88 -23.81 30.94 -4.32
CA ASP A 88 -24.23 32.32 -4.54
C ASP A 88 -24.89 32.98 -3.30
N GLY A 89 -24.39 32.64 -2.11
CA GLY A 89 -24.91 33.14 -0.82
C GLY A 89 -26.13 32.40 -0.27
N HIS A 90 -26.66 31.41 -0.98
CA HIS A 90 -27.79 30.58 -0.55
C HIS A 90 -27.32 29.20 -0.08
N THR A 91 -27.81 28.77 1.08
CA THR A 91 -27.51 27.43 1.63
C THR A 91 -28.54 26.42 1.13
N ILE A 92 -28.05 25.37 0.48
CA ILE A 92 -28.85 24.19 0.12
C ILE A 92 -28.51 23.04 1.07
N SER A 93 -29.54 22.38 1.60
CA SER A 93 -29.39 21.25 2.54
C SER A 93 -30.10 19.97 2.07
N ASP A 94 -30.94 20.07 1.04
CA ASP A 94 -31.52 18.88 0.41
C ASP A 94 -30.44 18.08 -0.31
N GLN A 95 -30.37 16.78 -0.05
CA GLN A 95 -29.26 15.94 -0.52
C GLN A 95 -29.30 15.73 -2.03
N ALA A 96 -30.48 15.73 -2.66
CA ALA A 96 -30.60 15.63 -4.10
C ALA A 96 -30.10 16.93 -4.78
N GLU A 97 -30.50 18.08 -4.24
CA GLU A 97 -30.01 19.39 -4.71
C GLU A 97 -28.51 19.58 -4.46
N VAL A 98 -27.98 19.15 -3.30
CA VAL A 98 -26.53 19.16 -3.00
C VAL A 98 -25.76 18.31 -4.01
N ALA A 99 -26.23 17.10 -4.31
CA ALA A 99 -25.60 16.22 -5.29
C ALA A 99 -25.65 16.83 -6.71
N LYS A 100 -26.80 17.38 -7.10
CA LYS A 100 -27.00 18.03 -8.40
C LYS A 100 -26.10 19.25 -8.56
N ALA A 101 -26.01 20.10 -7.54
CA ALA A 101 -25.13 21.26 -7.55
C ALA A 101 -23.65 20.88 -7.64
N ALA A 102 -23.21 19.90 -6.86
CA ALA A 102 -21.85 19.39 -6.94
C ALA A 102 -21.55 18.82 -8.33
N PHE A 103 -22.47 18.04 -8.90
CA PHE A 103 -22.36 17.53 -10.26
C PHE A 103 -22.22 18.66 -11.28
N MET A 104 -23.13 19.64 -11.30
CA MET A 104 -23.08 20.76 -12.25
C MET A 104 -21.80 21.58 -12.14
N HIS A 105 -21.30 21.78 -10.91
CA HIS A 105 -20.04 22.49 -10.69
C HIS A 105 -18.86 21.77 -11.34
N PHE A 106 -18.70 20.47 -11.05
CA PHE A 106 -17.58 19.69 -11.57
C PHE A 106 -17.73 19.32 -13.06
N ASP A 107 -18.96 19.11 -13.54
CA ASP A 107 -19.24 18.89 -14.96
C ASP A 107 -18.82 20.10 -15.80
N ARG A 108 -19.15 21.32 -15.35
CA ARG A 108 -18.63 22.55 -15.97
C ARG A 108 -17.12 22.67 -15.85
N LEU A 109 -16.54 22.35 -14.69
CA LEU A 109 -15.10 22.49 -14.43
C LEU A 109 -14.25 21.51 -15.25
N ILE A 110 -14.70 20.26 -15.40
CA ILE A 110 -13.95 19.17 -16.03
C ILE A 110 -14.36 18.98 -17.50
N GLY A 111 -15.61 19.27 -17.84
CA GLY A 111 -16.17 19.14 -19.19
C GLY A 111 -15.88 20.31 -20.12
N THR A 112 -15.25 21.39 -19.64
CA THR A 112 -14.75 22.48 -20.49
C THR A 112 -13.26 22.34 -20.70
N THR A 113 -12.84 21.95 -21.91
CA THR A 113 -11.48 22.19 -22.38
C THR A 113 -11.34 23.70 -22.55
N THR A 114 -10.87 24.39 -21.51
CA THR A 114 -10.32 25.73 -21.71
C THR A 114 -9.07 25.55 -22.56
N ASP A 115 -9.04 26.20 -23.73
CA ASP A 115 -7.83 26.24 -24.54
C ASP A 115 -6.75 26.87 -23.68
N ARG A 116 -5.68 26.12 -23.41
CA ARG A 116 -4.59 26.62 -22.59
C ARG A 116 -3.87 27.67 -23.42
N GLU A 117 -4.16 28.94 -23.17
CA GLU A 117 -3.27 30.02 -23.61
C GLU A 117 -1.91 29.79 -22.95
N CYS A 118 -0.96 29.33 -23.75
CA CYS A 118 0.45 29.08 -23.43
C CYS A 118 0.76 27.82 -22.62
N THR A 119 1.15 26.77 -23.34
CA THR A 119 2.25 25.90 -22.90
C THR A 119 3.57 26.62 -23.19
N PHE A 120 4.30 27.02 -22.14
CA PHE A 120 5.74 27.23 -22.19
C PHE A 120 6.47 25.91 -21.96
#